data_AF-A0A6P0P6L2-F1
#
_entry.id   AF-A0A6P0P6L2-F1
#
_cell.length_a   1.000
_cell.length_b   1.000
_cell.length_c   1.000
_cell.angle_alpha   90.00
_cell.angle_beta   90.00
_cell.angle_gamma   90.00
#
_symmetry.space_group_name_H-M   'P 1'
#
loop_
_entity.id
_entity.type
_entity.pdbx_description
1 polymer ?
#
loop_
_entity_poly.entity_id
_entity_poly.type
_entity_poly.pdbx_seq_one_letter_code
_entity_poly.pdbx_strand_id
1 'polypeptide(L)'
;MPALIAIFQKDDVETTILMSHLLIGIAPYMEIRMMEFTEEIKVAKDIVTNHCDFDHPSIRYVANLLKGKDDWESAINIWDYVRTMPYRFGFWFVKASQTFEFGFGMCTTKANLQVALLRALGIEAKYGEANVAAKYLIPFLPPAYRFKVTKNIRHYFCLVNLDGKWFRSDASFTKESLQLFAYAHPEYSFLVNKKFTRGEHFAVEREGETLEYTVLDDLSQVMSKRPFYKMGNVEAMNILLDKAQGTFRPIPIWVTSTSELLRYRPQAALIKALAGSVTEADTVRRYLLESIALQAGNREQNWVYSEKSPDGGL
;
A
#
# COMPACT_ATOMS: atom_id res chain seq x y z
N MET A 1 -26.33 21.94 15.41
CA MET A 1 -26.42 20.77 16.33
C MET A 1 -27.83 20.20 16.50
N PRO A 2 -28.94 20.97 16.64
CA PRO A 2 -30.27 20.38 16.91
C PRO A 2 -30.80 19.49 15.78
N ALA A 3 -30.58 19.86 14.51
CA ALA A 3 -31.08 19.10 13.36
C ALA A 3 -30.36 17.77 13.12
N LEU A 4 -29.07 17.65 13.48
CA LEU A 4 -28.34 16.39 13.37
C LEU A 4 -28.80 15.38 14.42
N ILE A 5 -29.02 15.85 15.65
CA ILE A 5 -29.52 15.03 16.76
C ILE A 5 -30.92 14.46 16.42
N ALA A 6 -31.78 15.27 15.79
CA ALA A 6 -33.11 14.84 15.36
C ALA A 6 -33.11 13.72 14.29
N ILE A 7 -32.05 13.62 13.46
CA ILE A 7 -31.92 12.55 12.45
C ILE A 7 -31.58 11.21 13.12
N PHE A 8 -30.74 11.21 14.15
CA PHE A 8 -30.34 10.01 14.89
C PHE A 8 -31.31 9.58 16.00
N GLN A 9 -32.37 10.36 16.23
CA GLN A 9 -33.42 10.09 17.22
C GLN A 9 -34.75 9.63 16.60
N LYS A 10 -34.83 9.55 15.26
CA LYS A 10 -36.03 9.00 14.61
C LYS A 10 -36.04 7.48 14.72
N ASP A 11 -37.11 6.95 15.32
CA ASP A 11 -37.47 5.52 15.31
C ASP A 11 -37.97 5.10 13.92
N ASP A 12 -37.13 5.29 12.91
CA ASP A 12 -37.34 4.78 11.56
C ASP A 12 -36.22 3.80 11.23
N VAL A 13 -36.61 2.54 10.98
CA VAL A 13 -35.67 1.44 10.72
C VAL A 13 -34.91 1.69 9.41
N GLU A 14 -35.55 2.27 8.41
CA GLU A 14 -34.92 2.57 7.13
C GLU A 14 -33.84 3.65 7.29
N THR A 15 -34.17 4.78 7.93
CA THR A 15 -33.20 5.82 8.29
C THR A 15 -32.06 5.26 9.14
N THR A 16 -32.36 4.40 10.12
CA THR A 16 -31.35 3.78 10.99
C THR A 16 -30.36 2.93 10.18
N ILE A 17 -30.86 2.11 9.26
CA ILE A 17 -30.04 1.27 8.38
C ILE A 17 -29.18 2.15 7.46
N LEU A 18 -29.79 3.15 6.82
CA LEU A 18 -29.10 4.06 5.90
C LEU A 18 -27.96 4.82 6.61
N MET A 19 -28.22 5.37 7.80
CA MET A 19 -27.22 6.09 8.57
C MET A 19 -26.10 5.16 9.07
N SER A 20 -26.43 3.93 9.47
CA SER A 20 -25.42 2.92 9.82
C SER A 20 -24.51 2.61 8.64
N HIS A 21 -25.08 2.42 7.44
CA HIS A 21 -24.30 2.21 6.22
C HIS A 21 -23.43 3.41 5.86
N LEU A 22 -23.93 4.64 6.04
CA LEU A 22 -23.14 5.85 5.82
C LEU A 22 -21.91 5.88 6.74
N LEU A 23 -22.10 5.66 8.04
CA LEU A 23 -21.03 5.69 9.04
C LEU A 23 -19.99 4.58 8.81
N ILE A 24 -20.47 3.36 8.52
CA ILE A 24 -19.61 2.23 8.11
C ILE A 24 -18.85 2.57 6.82
N GLY A 25 -19.51 3.19 5.85
CA GLY A 25 -18.94 3.51 4.54
C GLY A 25 -17.86 4.60 4.58
N ILE A 26 -17.95 5.56 5.51
CA ILE A 26 -16.94 6.62 5.66
C ILE A 26 -15.74 6.20 6.51
N ALA A 27 -15.90 5.18 7.37
CA ALA A 27 -14.86 4.76 8.33
C ALA A 27 -13.49 4.44 7.69
N PRO A 28 -13.41 3.72 6.54
CA PRO A 28 -12.12 3.45 5.91
C PRO A 28 -11.36 4.71 5.48
N TYR A 29 -12.07 5.79 5.14
CA TYR A 29 -11.42 7.05 4.75
C TYR A 29 -10.85 7.79 5.97
N MET A 30 -11.49 7.64 7.13
CA MET A 30 -10.96 8.19 8.39
C MET A 30 -9.70 7.44 8.80
N GLU A 31 -9.71 6.11 8.68
CA GLU A 31 -8.54 5.25 8.92
C GLU A 31 -7.35 5.65 8.04
N ILE A 32 -7.57 5.83 6.73
CA ILE A 32 -6.52 6.28 5.81
C ILE A 32 -5.98 7.67 6.19
N ARG A 33 -6.84 8.59 6.66
CA ARG A 33 -6.40 9.91 7.13
C ARG A 33 -5.64 9.81 8.45
N MET A 34 -6.01 8.90 9.35
CA MET A 34 -5.20 8.62 10.54
C MET A 34 -3.84 8.07 10.16
N MET A 35 -3.77 7.13 9.22
CA MET A 35 -2.50 6.62 8.70
C MET A 35 -1.64 7.79 8.21
N GLU A 36 -2.16 8.67 7.33
CA GLU A 36 -1.41 9.85 6.87
C GLU A 36 -0.82 10.73 8.00
N PHE A 37 -1.55 10.95 9.10
CA PHE A 37 -1.04 11.77 10.21
C PHE A 37 -0.13 11.00 11.18
N THR A 38 -0.39 9.71 11.37
CA THR A 38 0.42 8.86 12.25
C THR A 38 1.75 8.44 11.61
N GLU A 39 1.80 8.47 10.28
CA GLU A 39 2.95 8.12 9.48
C GLU A 39 4.08 9.16 9.49
N GLU A 40 3.79 10.44 9.78
CA GLU A 40 4.86 11.41 10.06
C GLU A 40 5.58 11.13 11.38
N ILE A 41 4.94 10.40 12.31
CA ILE A 41 5.50 10.01 13.61
C ILE A 41 6.12 8.60 13.55
N LYS A 42 5.82 7.82 12.51
CA LYS A 42 6.25 6.43 12.31
C LYS A 42 6.61 6.07 10.86
N VAL A 43 7.45 6.86 10.17
CA VAL A 43 8.51 6.16 9.39
C VAL A 43 9.24 5.38 10.47
N ALA A 44 8.85 4.11 10.65
CA ALA A 44 9.17 3.36 11.85
C ALA A 44 10.67 3.53 12.06
N LYS A 45 11.12 3.95 13.26
CA LYS A 45 12.55 4.24 13.49
C LYS A 45 13.45 3.09 13.03
N ASP A 46 12.89 1.89 12.91
CA ASP A 46 13.49 0.66 12.43
C ASP A 46 13.15 0.25 10.98
N ILE A 47 12.33 0.97 10.20
CA ILE A 47 12.13 0.66 8.76
C ILE A 47 13.46 0.75 8.00
N VAL A 48 14.34 1.66 8.45
CA VAL A 48 15.68 1.84 7.89
C VAL A 48 16.55 0.60 8.12
N THR A 49 16.25 -0.21 9.15
CA THR A 49 17.07 -1.35 9.57
C THR A 49 16.37 -2.70 9.45
N ASN A 50 15.05 -2.72 9.26
CA ASN A 50 14.21 -3.93 9.34
C ASN A 50 12.92 -3.83 8.50
N HIS A 51 12.98 -3.24 7.30
CA HIS A 51 11.84 -3.20 6.39
C HIS A 51 11.40 -4.58 5.88
N CYS A 52 12.34 -5.51 5.66
CA CYS A 52 12.06 -6.84 5.11
C CYS A 52 11.50 -7.81 6.16
N ASP A 53 11.86 -7.66 7.44
CA ASP A 53 11.34 -8.40 8.60
C ASP A 53 10.93 -9.86 8.34
N PHE A 54 11.78 -10.60 7.62
CA PHE A 54 11.49 -11.98 7.18
C PHE A 54 11.42 -12.98 8.34
N ASP A 55 11.92 -12.60 9.52
CA ASP A 55 11.85 -13.36 10.75
C ASP A 55 10.50 -13.19 11.48
N HIS A 56 9.64 -12.26 11.05
CA HIS A 56 8.33 -12.02 11.65
C HIS A 56 7.45 -13.30 11.63
N PRO A 57 6.74 -13.63 12.74
CA PRO A 57 5.99 -14.88 12.84
C PRO A 57 4.97 -15.12 11.72
N SER A 58 4.24 -14.08 11.29
CA SER A 58 3.27 -14.21 10.18
C SER A 58 3.95 -14.50 8.84
N ILE A 59 5.11 -13.89 8.58
CA ILE A 59 5.89 -14.10 7.36
C ILE A 59 6.40 -15.54 7.35
N ARG A 60 7.05 -15.99 8.43
CA ARG A 60 7.54 -17.37 8.52
C ARG A 60 6.42 -18.40 8.42
N TYR A 61 5.28 -18.16 9.05
CA TYR A 61 4.14 -19.06 9.01
C TYR A 61 3.63 -19.24 7.57
N VAL A 62 3.37 -18.13 6.87
CA VAL A 62 2.84 -18.19 5.51
C VAL A 62 3.87 -18.66 4.50
N ALA A 63 5.14 -18.28 4.64
CA ALA A 63 6.22 -18.82 3.83
C ALA A 63 6.25 -20.35 3.90
N ASN A 64 6.12 -20.94 5.10
CA ASN A 64 6.05 -22.39 5.26
C ASN A 64 4.78 -23.02 4.65
N LEU A 65 3.63 -22.34 4.66
CA LEU A 65 2.42 -22.81 3.97
C LEU A 65 2.57 -22.82 2.45
N LEU A 66 3.32 -21.86 1.89
CA LEU A 66 3.58 -21.73 0.46
C LEU A 66 4.77 -22.57 -0.02
N LYS A 67 5.50 -23.21 0.90
CA LYS A 67 6.66 -24.04 0.59
C LYS A 67 6.28 -25.18 -0.35
N GLY A 68 6.97 -25.25 -1.48
CA GLY A 68 6.86 -26.33 -2.46
C GLY A 68 7.80 -27.50 -2.16
N LYS A 69 7.89 -28.44 -3.10
CA LYS A 69 8.82 -29.59 -3.02
C LYS A 69 10.28 -29.17 -3.19
N ASP A 70 10.51 -28.08 -3.91
CA ASP A 70 11.82 -27.47 -4.12
C ASP A 70 11.73 -25.92 -4.14
N ASP A 71 12.88 -25.25 -4.27
CA ASP A 71 12.98 -23.79 -4.24
C ASP A 71 12.22 -23.13 -5.39
N TRP A 72 12.17 -23.79 -6.55
CA TRP A 72 11.41 -23.31 -7.71
C TRP A 72 9.91 -23.35 -7.46
N GLU A 73 9.37 -24.47 -6.97
CA GLU A 73 7.96 -24.58 -6.64
C GLU A 73 7.58 -23.60 -5.52
N SER A 74 8.45 -23.43 -4.53
CA SER A 74 8.28 -22.43 -3.47
C SER A 74 8.24 -21.00 -4.03
N ALA A 75 9.16 -20.65 -4.94
CA ALA A 75 9.21 -19.33 -5.55
C ALA A 75 8.00 -19.05 -6.45
N ILE A 76 7.50 -20.05 -7.18
CA ILE A 76 6.28 -19.95 -7.99
C ILE A 76 5.05 -19.74 -7.09
N ASN A 77 4.91 -20.53 -6.01
CA ASN A 77 3.80 -20.39 -5.07
C ASN A 77 3.79 -19.02 -4.40
N ILE A 78 4.96 -18.54 -3.95
CA ILE A 78 5.10 -17.21 -3.36
C ILE A 78 4.77 -16.11 -4.38
N TRP A 79 5.28 -16.22 -5.60
CA TRP A 79 4.97 -15.26 -6.68
C TRP A 79 3.48 -15.22 -6.97
N ASP A 80 2.83 -16.37 -7.15
CA ASP A 80 1.40 -16.48 -7.46
C ASP A 80 0.56 -15.87 -6.32
N TYR A 81 0.90 -16.22 -5.08
CA TYR A 81 0.25 -15.66 -3.89
C TYR A 81 0.39 -14.14 -3.80
N VAL A 82 1.62 -13.61 -3.86
CA VAL A 82 1.84 -12.15 -3.78
C VAL A 82 1.15 -11.45 -4.94
N ARG A 83 1.15 -12.03 -6.15
CA ARG A 83 0.47 -11.48 -7.32
C ARG A 83 -1.03 -11.33 -7.12
N THR A 84 -1.68 -12.18 -6.32
CA THR A 84 -3.13 -12.04 -6.03
C THR A 84 -3.47 -10.81 -5.21
N MET A 85 -2.52 -10.26 -4.45
CA MET A 85 -2.77 -9.06 -3.67
C MET A 85 -2.97 -7.84 -4.60
N PRO A 86 -4.06 -7.08 -4.46
CA PRO A 86 -4.35 -5.86 -5.20
C PRO A 86 -3.17 -4.90 -5.34
N TYR A 87 -2.97 -4.36 -6.55
CA TYR A 87 -2.04 -3.25 -6.74
C TYR A 87 -2.75 -1.95 -6.37
N ARG A 88 -2.25 -1.24 -5.35
CA ARG A 88 -2.77 0.08 -4.95
C ARG A 88 -1.62 1.05 -4.72
N PHE A 89 -1.78 2.28 -5.17
CA PHE A 89 -0.97 3.40 -4.73
C PHE A 89 -1.21 3.63 -3.24
N GLY A 90 -0.16 3.93 -2.48
CA GLY A 90 -0.28 4.15 -1.05
C GLY A 90 1.06 4.11 -0.33
N PHE A 91 1.01 3.74 0.94
CA PHE A 91 2.13 3.75 1.85
C PHE A 91 3.22 2.77 1.38
N TRP A 92 4.37 3.30 0.96
CA TRP A 92 5.51 2.45 0.56
C TRP A 92 6.51 2.22 1.71
N PHE A 93 6.32 2.89 2.84
CA PHE A 93 7.26 2.93 3.97
C PHE A 93 6.79 2.01 5.10
N VAL A 94 6.37 0.80 4.72
CA VAL A 94 5.81 -0.21 5.63
C VAL A 94 6.58 -1.51 5.53
N LYS A 95 6.66 -2.24 6.63
CA LYS A 95 7.34 -3.53 6.68
C LYS A 95 6.67 -4.56 5.77
N ALA A 96 7.36 -5.67 5.49
CA ALA A 96 6.76 -6.77 4.75
C ALA A 96 5.55 -7.33 5.50
N SER A 97 5.67 -7.53 6.82
CA SER A 97 4.55 -7.95 7.68
C SER A 97 3.33 -7.03 7.62
N GLN A 98 3.53 -5.71 7.52
CA GLN A 98 2.44 -4.72 7.44
C GLN A 98 1.79 -4.71 6.05
N THR A 99 2.60 -4.80 4.99
CA THR A 99 2.06 -5.02 3.63
C THR A 99 1.16 -6.24 3.62
N PHE A 100 1.57 -7.26 4.38
CA PHE A 100 0.85 -8.50 4.46
C PHE A 100 -0.49 -8.37 5.21
N GLU A 101 -0.50 -7.62 6.32
CA GLU A 101 -1.72 -7.27 7.06
C GLU A 101 -2.70 -6.43 6.24
N PHE A 102 -2.20 -5.47 5.46
CA PHE A 102 -3.03 -4.64 4.59
C PHE A 102 -3.67 -5.44 3.44
N GLY A 103 -3.02 -6.50 2.99
CA GLY A 103 -3.50 -7.35 1.89
C GLY A 103 -3.44 -6.68 0.51
N PHE A 104 -2.80 -5.53 0.38
CA PHE A 104 -2.57 -4.83 -0.88
C PHE A 104 -1.22 -4.10 -0.84
N GLY A 105 -0.72 -3.65 -2.00
CA GLY A 105 0.48 -2.83 -2.04
C GLY A 105 0.83 -2.33 -3.44
N MET A 106 1.94 -1.61 -3.52
CA MET A 106 2.54 -1.20 -4.80
C MET A 106 3.78 -2.05 -5.10
N CYS A 107 4.45 -1.79 -6.22
CA CYS A 107 5.61 -2.56 -6.67
C CYS A 107 6.68 -2.71 -5.57
N THR A 108 7.02 -1.62 -4.88
CA THR A 108 7.99 -1.62 -3.77
C THR A 108 7.58 -2.51 -2.60
N THR A 109 6.37 -2.36 -2.07
CA THR A 109 5.93 -3.11 -0.87
C THR A 109 5.66 -4.57 -1.19
N LYS A 110 5.11 -4.86 -2.38
CA LYS A 110 4.88 -6.23 -2.85
C LYS A 110 6.21 -6.95 -3.12
N ALA A 111 7.20 -6.27 -3.72
CA ALA A 111 8.55 -6.81 -3.85
C ALA A 111 9.19 -7.08 -2.49
N ASN A 112 9.01 -6.16 -1.52
CA ASN A 112 9.45 -6.35 -0.15
C ASN A 112 8.86 -7.59 0.51
N LEU A 113 7.54 -7.77 0.41
CA LEU A 113 6.85 -8.95 0.91
C LEU A 113 7.30 -10.24 0.22
N GLN A 114 7.47 -10.22 -1.09
CA GLN A 114 7.92 -11.39 -1.85
C GLN A 114 9.33 -11.82 -1.43
N VAL A 115 10.26 -10.87 -1.32
CA VAL A 115 11.63 -11.12 -0.85
C VAL A 115 11.63 -11.64 0.59
N ALA A 116 10.79 -11.08 1.46
CA ALA A 116 10.66 -11.53 2.84
C ALA A 116 10.19 -12.99 2.94
N LEU A 117 9.16 -13.37 2.17
CA LEU A 117 8.64 -14.74 2.12
C LEU A 117 9.69 -15.73 1.60
N LEU A 118 10.47 -15.36 0.58
CA LEU A 118 11.55 -16.20 0.04
C LEU A 118 12.68 -16.37 1.05
N ARG A 119 13.17 -15.26 1.64
CA ARG A 119 14.23 -15.29 2.65
C ARG A 119 13.82 -16.05 3.91
N ALA A 120 12.54 -16.04 4.29
CA ALA A 120 12.01 -16.84 5.39
C ALA A 120 12.10 -18.36 5.15
N LEU A 121 12.14 -18.80 3.89
CA LEU A 121 12.41 -20.20 3.50
C LEU A 121 13.90 -20.51 3.34
N GLY A 122 14.77 -19.52 3.49
CA GLY A 122 16.20 -19.64 3.20
C GLY A 122 16.54 -19.55 1.71
N ILE A 123 15.59 -19.16 0.86
CA ILE A 123 15.82 -18.95 -0.57
C ILE A 123 16.43 -17.56 -0.74
N GLU A 124 17.58 -17.49 -1.42
CA GLU A 124 18.26 -16.22 -1.63
C GLU A 124 17.45 -15.32 -2.58
N ALA A 125 17.10 -14.13 -2.09
CA ALA A 125 16.32 -13.16 -2.82
C ALA A 125 16.83 -11.73 -2.58
N LYS A 126 16.71 -10.88 -3.59
CA LYS A 126 17.15 -9.48 -3.64
C LYS A 126 16.09 -8.63 -4.34
N TYR A 127 16.35 -7.34 -4.44
CA TYR A 127 15.48 -6.40 -5.12
C TYR A 127 16.10 -5.96 -6.44
N GLY A 128 15.27 -5.78 -7.47
CA GLY A 128 15.66 -5.10 -8.70
C GLY A 128 15.03 -3.70 -8.75
N GLU A 129 15.81 -2.70 -9.18
CA GLU A 129 15.33 -1.36 -9.54
C GLU A 129 15.48 -1.17 -11.05
N ALA A 130 14.39 -0.83 -11.74
CA ALA A 130 14.40 -0.44 -13.15
C ALA A 130 13.76 0.94 -13.34
N ASN A 131 14.23 1.68 -14.34
CA ASN A 131 13.66 2.97 -14.73
C ASN A 131 12.72 2.78 -15.92
N VAL A 132 11.42 2.68 -15.67
CA VAL A 132 10.43 2.27 -16.68
C VAL A 132 9.65 3.46 -17.22
N ALA A 133 9.21 3.37 -18.47
CA ALA A 133 8.48 4.44 -19.12
C ALA A 133 7.14 4.73 -18.41
N ALA A 134 6.75 6.01 -18.34
CA ALA A 134 5.48 6.44 -17.72
C ALA A 134 4.24 5.70 -18.25
N LYS A 135 4.30 5.20 -19.51
CA LYS A 135 3.24 4.41 -20.14
C LYS A 135 2.82 3.19 -19.33
N TYR A 136 3.71 2.60 -18.52
CA TYR A 136 3.37 1.47 -17.66
C TYR A 136 2.50 1.85 -16.46
N LEU A 137 2.50 3.12 -16.05
CA LEU A 137 1.73 3.62 -14.91
C LEU A 137 0.41 4.29 -15.31
N ILE A 138 0.44 5.03 -16.43
CA ILE A 138 -0.67 5.87 -16.90
C ILE A 138 -2.03 5.14 -16.95
N PRO A 139 -2.12 3.86 -17.39
CA PRO A 139 -3.39 3.13 -17.43
C PRO A 139 -4.07 2.96 -16.07
N PHE A 140 -3.30 2.97 -14.98
CA PHE A 140 -3.83 2.85 -13.62
C PHE A 140 -4.32 4.17 -13.04
N LEU A 141 -3.99 5.30 -13.67
CA LEU A 141 -4.28 6.63 -13.16
C LEU A 141 -5.57 7.23 -13.76
N PRO A 142 -6.43 7.86 -12.93
CA PRO A 142 -7.55 8.63 -13.43
C PRO A 142 -7.07 9.75 -14.37
N PRO A 143 -7.89 10.18 -15.36
CA PRO A 143 -7.51 11.21 -16.33
C PRO A 143 -6.92 12.48 -15.71
N ALA A 144 -7.47 12.93 -14.58
CA ALA A 144 -7.02 14.12 -13.84
C ALA A 144 -5.61 13.99 -13.21
N TYR A 145 -4.99 12.81 -13.22
CA TYR A 145 -3.65 12.58 -12.68
C TYR A 145 -2.61 12.25 -13.75
N ARG A 146 -3.03 11.91 -14.98
CA ARG A 146 -2.12 11.44 -16.04
C ARG A 146 -1.07 12.48 -16.43
N PHE A 147 -1.47 13.75 -16.54
CA PHE A 147 -0.56 14.85 -16.89
C PHE A 147 0.51 15.15 -15.83
N LYS A 148 0.38 14.61 -14.60
CA LYS A 148 1.37 14.77 -13.54
C LYS A 148 2.53 13.77 -13.68
N VAL A 149 2.36 12.71 -14.48
CA VAL A 149 3.40 11.70 -14.72
C VAL A 149 4.10 12.03 -16.03
N THR A 150 5.14 12.86 -15.95
CA THR A 150 5.87 13.38 -17.12
C THR A 150 7.23 12.75 -17.33
N LYS A 151 7.67 11.88 -16.42
CA LYS A 151 9.00 11.25 -16.42
C LYS A 151 8.87 9.75 -16.27
N ASN A 152 9.93 9.03 -16.64
CA ASN A 152 10.09 7.63 -16.31
C ASN A 152 9.99 7.44 -14.79
N ILE A 153 9.44 6.30 -14.40
CA ILE A 153 9.14 5.94 -13.03
C ILE A 153 10.09 4.84 -12.56
N ARG A 154 10.47 4.90 -11.28
CA ARG A 154 11.22 3.79 -10.68
C ARG A 154 10.26 2.65 -10.39
N HIS A 155 10.61 1.47 -10.85
CA HIS A 155 9.90 0.23 -10.60
C HIS A 155 10.79 -0.72 -9.82
N TYR A 156 10.20 -1.38 -8.83
CA TYR A 156 10.90 -2.29 -7.93
C TYR A 156 10.25 -3.66 -7.98
N PHE A 157 11.06 -4.71 -8.02
CA PHE A 157 10.58 -6.09 -8.16
C PHE A 157 11.51 -7.07 -7.43
N CYS A 158 11.05 -8.30 -7.25
CA CYS A 158 11.83 -9.37 -6.65
C CYS A 158 12.81 -9.99 -7.68
N LEU A 159 14.04 -10.20 -7.23
CA LEU A 159 15.04 -11.06 -7.86
C LEU A 159 15.23 -12.29 -6.97
N VAL A 160 15.17 -13.48 -7.53
CA VAL A 160 15.33 -14.74 -6.78
C VAL A 160 16.46 -15.56 -7.39
N ASN A 161 17.34 -16.10 -6.56
CA ASN A 161 18.40 -17.00 -7.00
C ASN A 161 17.87 -18.45 -6.95
N LEU A 162 17.78 -19.09 -8.11
CA LEU A 162 17.33 -20.46 -8.28
C LEU A 162 18.35 -21.19 -9.15
N ASP A 163 18.79 -22.36 -8.72
CA ASP A 163 19.84 -23.14 -9.39
C ASP A 163 21.13 -22.33 -9.67
N GLY A 164 21.48 -21.40 -8.76
CA GLY A 164 22.66 -20.54 -8.89
C GLY A 164 22.51 -19.41 -9.92
N LYS A 165 21.30 -19.13 -10.41
CA LYS A 165 21.01 -18.08 -11.38
C LYS A 165 19.94 -17.11 -10.86
N TRP A 166 20.10 -15.83 -11.16
CA TRP A 166 19.15 -14.79 -10.79
C TRP A 166 18.00 -14.69 -11.79
N PHE A 167 16.78 -14.90 -11.32
CA PHE A 167 15.55 -14.74 -12.09
C PHE A 167 14.78 -13.52 -11.61
N ARG A 168 14.20 -12.80 -12.58
CA ARG A 168 13.27 -11.72 -12.31
C ARG A 168 11.90 -12.32 -12.04
N SER A 169 11.32 -12.04 -10.89
CA SER A 169 10.04 -12.62 -10.44
C SER A 169 9.10 -11.49 -10.03
N ASP A 170 8.62 -10.71 -10.99
CA ASP A 170 7.82 -9.52 -10.72
C ASP A 170 6.35 -9.87 -10.39
N ALA A 171 5.97 -9.78 -9.12
CA ALA A 171 4.60 -10.02 -8.65
C ALA A 171 3.77 -8.73 -8.46
N SER A 172 4.17 -7.61 -9.07
CA SER A 172 3.58 -6.29 -8.78
C SER A 172 2.11 -6.17 -9.16
N PHE A 173 1.70 -6.74 -10.29
CA PHE A 173 0.35 -6.50 -10.83
C PHE A 173 -0.50 -7.77 -10.80
N THR A 174 -1.71 -7.63 -10.28
CA THR A 174 -2.79 -8.61 -10.39
C THR A 174 -3.18 -8.84 -11.86
N LYS A 175 -3.94 -9.91 -12.12
CA LYS A 175 -4.51 -10.15 -13.45
C LYS A 175 -5.43 -9.00 -13.87
N GLU A 176 -6.22 -8.49 -12.92
CA GLU A 176 -7.23 -7.45 -13.12
C GLU A 176 -6.58 -6.10 -13.43
N SER A 177 -5.49 -5.75 -12.73
CA SER A 177 -4.72 -4.56 -13.08
C SER A 177 -4.04 -4.71 -14.44
N LEU A 178 -3.48 -5.88 -14.77
CA LEU A 178 -2.92 -6.11 -16.11
C LEU A 178 -3.97 -6.08 -17.22
N GLN A 179 -5.24 -6.38 -16.94
CA GLN A 179 -6.33 -6.18 -17.92
C GLN A 179 -6.55 -4.70 -18.22
N LEU A 180 -6.47 -3.82 -17.22
CA LEU A 180 -6.50 -2.36 -17.46
C LEU A 180 -5.33 -1.92 -18.32
N PHE A 181 -4.14 -2.45 -18.03
CA PHE A 181 -2.93 -2.16 -18.80
C PHE A 181 -3.06 -2.64 -20.25
N ALA A 182 -3.49 -3.89 -20.46
CA ALA A 182 -3.70 -4.48 -21.78
C ALA A 182 -4.81 -3.78 -22.57
N TYR A 183 -5.85 -3.25 -21.91
CA TYR A 183 -6.87 -2.44 -22.58
C TYR A 183 -6.27 -1.16 -23.17
N ALA A 184 -5.34 -0.52 -22.46
CA ALA A 184 -4.64 0.68 -22.94
C ALA A 184 -3.53 0.35 -23.96
N HIS A 185 -2.92 -0.83 -23.83
CA HIS A 185 -1.82 -1.30 -24.66
C HIS A 185 -2.05 -2.76 -25.09
N PRO A 186 -2.89 -3.01 -26.12
CA PRO A 186 -3.31 -4.36 -26.53
C PRO A 186 -2.16 -5.31 -26.88
N GLU A 187 -1.01 -4.78 -27.30
CA GLU A 187 0.20 -5.55 -27.55
C GLU A 187 0.74 -6.27 -26.30
N TYR A 188 0.30 -5.88 -25.10
CA TYR A 188 0.65 -6.50 -23.82
C TYR A 188 -0.39 -7.50 -23.29
N SER A 189 -1.41 -7.84 -24.08
CA SER A 189 -2.48 -8.77 -23.66
C SER A 189 -1.97 -10.13 -23.20
N PHE A 190 -0.82 -10.59 -23.71
CA PHE A 190 -0.19 -11.85 -23.32
C PHE A 190 0.21 -11.87 -21.82
N LEU A 191 0.50 -10.71 -21.22
CA LEU A 191 0.91 -10.61 -19.81
C LEU A 191 -0.20 -10.96 -18.82
N VAL A 192 -1.46 -10.81 -19.23
CA VAL A 192 -2.63 -11.05 -18.37
C VAL A 192 -2.64 -12.49 -17.85
N ASN A 193 -2.26 -13.45 -18.69
CA ASN A 193 -2.23 -14.88 -18.34
C ASN A 193 -0.80 -15.44 -18.21
N LYS A 194 0.24 -14.63 -18.45
CA LYS A 194 1.63 -15.07 -18.25
C LYS A 194 1.85 -15.39 -16.77
N LYS A 195 2.60 -16.46 -16.51
CA LYS A 195 3.00 -16.89 -15.16
C LYS A 195 4.51 -16.84 -15.01
N PHE A 196 4.99 -16.77 -13.77
CA PHE A 196 6.38 -17.09 -13.46
C PHE A 196 6.55 -18.61 -13.49
N THR A 197 7.50 -19.08 -14.32
CA THR A 197 7.69 -20.48 -14.68
C THR A 197 9.17 -20.85 -14.55
N ARG A 198 9.46 -22.14 -14.39
CA ARG A 198 10.83 -22.62 -14.22
C ARG A 198 11.70 -22.24 -15.42
N GLY A 199 12.85 -21.63 -15.13
CA GLY A 199 13.85 -21.23 -16.12
C GLY A 199 13.56 -19.92 -16.85
N GLU A 200 12.46 -19.22 -16.54
CA GLU A 200 12.05 -18.00 -17.26
C GLU A 200 11.96 -16.78 -16.33
N HIS A 201 12.28 -15.61 -16.87
CA HIS A 201 12.02 -14.34 -16.20
C HIS A 201 10.54 -13.96 -16.34
N PHE A 202 9.94 -13.44 -15.26
CA PHE A 202 8.69 -12.72 -15.30
C PHE A 202 8.91 -11.22 -15.13
N ALA A 203 8.63 -10.46 -16.18
CA ALA A 203 8.68 -9.01 -16.24
C ALA A 203 7.39 -8.47 -16.89
N VAL A 204 7.00 -7.26 -16.50
CA VAL A 204 5.80 -6.59 -17.03
C VAL A 204 6.17 -5.70 -18.23
N GLU A 205 7.42 -5.26 -18.29
CA GLU A 205 7.97 -4.50 -19.40
C GLU A 205 8.43 -5.45 -20.51
N ARG A 206 8.49 -4.93 -21.73
CA ARG A 206 8.91 -5.72 -22.89
C ARG A 206 10.43 -5.92 -22.87
N GLU A 207 10.84 -7.12 -23.25
CA GLU A 207 12.25 -7.45 -23.50
C GLU A 207 12.84 -6.48 -24.54
N GLY A 208 13.94 -5.80 -24.19
CA GLY A 208 14.56 -4.76 -25.02
C GLY A 208 14.06 -3.32 -24.78
N GLU A 209 12.96 -3.11 -24.05
CA GLU A 209 12.51 -1.76 -23.66
C GLU A 209 12.99 -1.36 -22.25
N THR A 210 13.17 -2.33 -21.35
CA THR A 210 13.74 -2.10 -20.01
C THR A 210 14.20 -3.43 -19.42
N LEU A 211 15.41 -3.85 -19.77
CA LEU A 211 16.08 -5.02 -19.17
C LEU A 211 17.24 -4.61 -18.26
N GLU A 212 17.71 -3.37 -18.36
CA GLU A 212 18.70 -2.85 -17.43
C GLU A 212 18.02 -2.59 -16.09
N TYR A 213 18.46 -3.33 -15.09
CA TYR A 213 18.09 -3.11 -13.71
C TYR A 213 19.34 -3.10 -12.84
N THR A 214 19.24 -2.40 -11.73
CA THR A 214 20.26 -2.45 -10.67
C THR A 214 19.78 -3.42 -9.60
N VAL A 215 20.69 -4.28 -9.13
CA VAL A 215 20.43 -5.17 -7.99
C VAL A 215 20.62 -4.38 -6.71
N LEU A 216 19.66 -4.48 -5.79
CA LEU A 216 19.72 -3.89 -4.46
C LEU A 216 19.59 -5.01 -3.42
N ASP A 217 20.41 -4.96 -2.37
CA ASP A 217 20.33 -5.91 -1.25
C ASP A 217 19.21 -5.55 -0.25
N ASP A 218 18.83 -4.28 -0.23
CA ASP A 218 17.97 -3.63 0.78
C ASP A 218 17.20 -2.44 0.15
N LEU A 219 15.97 -2.19 0.61
CA LEU A 219 15.11 -1.07 0.16
C LEU A 219 14.97 0.05 1.20
N SER A 220 15.71 0.05 2.31
CA SER A 220 15.60 1.05 3.40
C SER A 220 15.64 2.49 2.91
N GLN A 221 16.59 2.81 2.01
CA GLN A 221 16.78 4.15 1.44
C GLN A 221 15.63 4.57 0.53
N VAL A 222 14.94 3.61 -0.08
CA VAL A 222 13.76 3.87 -0.93
C VAL A 222 12.55 4.07 -0.03
N MET A 223 12.36 3.15 0.91
CA MET A 223 11.21 3.09 1.80
C MET A 223 11.27 4.12 2.92
N SER A 224 12.41 4.80 3.17
CA SER A 224 12.49 5.92 4.11
C SER A 224 12.08 7.26 3.50
N LYS A 225 11.91 7.34 2.17
CA LYS A 225 11.58 8.59 1.48
C LYS A 225 10.11 8.96 1.69
N ARG A 226 9.86 10.27 1.74
CA ARG A 226 8.49 10.80 1.73
C ARG A 226 7.85 10.63 0.34
N PRO A 227 6.55 10.31 0.27
CA PRO A 227 5.78 10.32 -0.96
C PRO A 227 5.86 11.65 -1.71
N PHE A 228 6.03 11.58 -3.04
CA PHE A 228 6.00 12.77 -3.90
C PHE A 228 4.57 13.29 -4.15
N TYR A 229 3.55 12.54 -3.73
CA TYR A 229 2.14 12.89 -3.84
C TYR A 229 1.53 13.13 -2.45
N LYS A 230 0.44 13.90 -2.41
CA LYS A 230 -0.32 14.12 -1.17
C LYS A 230 -1.09 12.85 -0.81
N MET A 231 -0.86 12.30 0.37
CA MET A 231 -1.48 11.06 0.83
C MET A 231 -3.00 11.15 0.90
N GLY A 232 -3.54 12.33 1.26
CA GLY A 232 -4.99 12.59 1.20
C GLY A 232 -5.66 12.37 -0.16
N ASN A 233 -4.90 12.24 -1.26
CA ASN A 233 -5.43 11.97 -2.60
C ASN A 233 -5.24 10.51 -3.06
N VAL A 234 -4.67 9.64 -2.23
CA VAL A 234 -4.40 8.24 -2.57
C VAL A 234 -5.67 7.51 -2.99
N GLU A 235 -6.78 7.74 -2.31
CA GLU A 235 -8.05 7.11 -2.66
C GLU A 235 -8.53 7.53 -4.05
N ALA A 236 -8.34 8.80 -4.43
CA ALA A 236 -8.70 9.25 -5.77
C ALA A 236 -7.83 8.58 -6.84
N MET A 237 -6.54 8.32 -6.56
CA MET A 237 -5.64 7.63 -7.48
C MET A 237 -6.00 6.16 -7.70
N ASN A 238 -6.59 5.50 -6.71
CA ASN A 238 -6.91 4.08 -6.76
C ASN A 238 -8.29 3.75 -7.37
N ILE A 239 -9.13 4.73 -7.71
CA ILE A 239 -10.50 4.49 -8.20
C ILE A 239 -10.55 3.49 -9.37
N LEU A 240 -9.64 3.61 -10.35
CA LEU A 240 -9.63 2.71 -11.51
C LEU A 240 -9.19 1.30 -11.13
N LEU A 241 -8.14 1.19 -10.31
CA LEU A 241 -7.62 -0.08 -9.82
C LEU A 241 -8.69 -0.79 -8.98
N ASP A 242 -9.31 -0.08 -8.05
CA ASP A 242 -10.36 -0.62 -7.18
C ASP A 242 -11.59 -1.10 -7.95
N LYS A 243 -11.96 -0.39 -9.01
CA LYS A 243 -13.06 -0.84 -9.89
C LYS A 243 -12.71 -2.14 -10.62
N ALA A 244 -11.44 -2.34 -11.00
CA ALA A 244 -11.01 -3.52 -11.74
C ALA A 244 -10.80 -4.74 -10.84
N GLN A 245 -10.18 -4.55 -9.67
CA GLN A 245 -9.73 -5.66 -8.83
C GLN A 245 -10.56 -5.85 -7.55
N GLY A 246 -11.46 -4.91 -7.22
CA GLY A 246 -12.18 -4.85 -5.95
C GLY A 246 -11.67 -3.73 -5.05
N THR A 247 -12.47 -3.32 -4.05
CA THR A 247 -12.08 -2.27 -3.10
C THR A 247 -11.37 -2.88 -1.90
N PHE A 248 -10.18 -2.37 -1.57
CA PHE A 248 -9.34 -2.88 -0.49
C PHE A 248 -8.82 -1.73 0.35
N ARG A 249 -9.43 -1.51 1.50
CA ARG A 249 -9.05 -0.43 2.41
C ARG A 249 -8.85 -1.01 3.81
N PRO A 250 -7.93 -0.43 4.60
CA PRO A 250 -7.94 -0.64 6.03
C PRO A 250 -9.33 -0.30 6.58
N ILE A 251 -9.90 -1.23 7.36
CA ILE A 251 -11.18 -1.03 8.02
C ILE A 251 -10.94 -1.02 9.54
N PRO A 252 -11.45 0.00 10.26
CA PRO A 252 -11.38 0.00 11.72
C PRO A 252 -12.03 -1.26 12.31
N ILE A 253 -11.47 -1.76 13.41
CA ILE A 253 -11.90 -3.03 14.05
C ILE A 253 -13.40 -3.08 14.38
N TRP A 254 -14.02 -1.93 14.63
CA TRP A 254 -15.44 -1.83 14.94
C TRP A 254 -16.32 -2.06 13.71
N VAL A 255 -15.84 -1.82 12.49
CA VAL A 255 -16.65 -1.87 11.26
C VAL A 255 -17.25 -3.25 11.02
N THR A 256 -16.44 -4.31 11.04
CA THR A 256 -16.90 -5.68 10.76
C THR A 256 -17.99 -6.12 11.73
N SER A 257 -17.73 -5.93 13.03
CA SER A 257 -18.68 -6.32 14.07
C SER A 257 -19.94 -5.45 14.11
N THR A 258 -19.87 -4.21 13.61
CA THR A 258 -21.04 -3.34 13.41
C THR A 258 -21.86 -3.76 12.19
N SER A 259 -21.21 -4.11 11.08
CA SER A 259 -21.87 -4.63 9.87
C SER A 259 -22.64 -5.91 10.12
N GLU A 260 -22.09 -6.83 10.93
CA GLU A 260 -22.83 -8.03 11.35
C GLU A 260 -24.00 -7.66 12.28
N LEU A 261 -23.79 -6.77 13.25
CA LEU A 261 -24.84 -6.32 14.17
C LEU A 261 -26.02 -5.66 13.44
N LEU A 262 -25.75 -4.95 12.35
CA LEU A 262 -26.76 -4.27 11.53
C LEU A 262 -27.82 -5.25 10.97
N ARG A 263 -27.44 -6.51 10.74
CA ARG A 263 -28.33 -7.53 10.18
C ARG A 263 -29.47 -7.94 11.12
N TYR A 264 -29.29 -7.80 12.43
CA TYR A 264 -30.25 -8.30 13.43
C TYR A 264 -30.55 -7.32 14.58
N ARG A 265 -29.79 -6.24 14.75
CA ARG A 265 -30.04 -5.15 15.73
C ARG A 265 -29.65 -3.77 15.13
N PRO A 266 -30.45 -3.21 14.20
CA PRO A 266 -30.12 -1.96 13.51
C PRO A 266 -29.85 -0.77 14.44
N GLN A 267 -30.66 -0.57 15.49
CA GLN A 267 -30.42 0.54 16.43
C GLN A 267 -29.10 0.39 17.19
N ALA A 268 -28.76 -0.83 17.62
CA ALA A 268 -27.49 -1.09 18.30
C ALA A 268 -26.29 -0.91 17.35
N ALA A 269 -26.45 -1.31 16.09
CA ALA A 269 -25.44 -1.06 15.05
C ALA A 269 -25.24 0.44 14.80
N LEU A 270 -26.31 1.23 14.74
CA LEU A 270 -26.21 2.69 14.59
C LEU A 270 -25.45 3.33 15.77
N ILE A 271 -25.79 2.98 17.00
CA ILE A 271 -25.12 3.50 18.21
C ILE A 271 -23.63 3.15 18.18
N LYS A 272 -23.31 1.90 17.83
CA LYS A 272 -21.92 1.44 17.74
C LYS A 272 -21.17 2.12 16.61
N ALA A 273 -21.80 2.32 15.44
CA ALA A 273 -21.22 3.04 14.32
C ALA A 273 -20.93 4.51 14.70
N LEU A 274 -21.87 5.18 15.38
CA LEU A 274 -21.69 6.54 15.89
C LEU A 274 -20.52 6.64 16.86
N ALA A 275 -20.47 5.75 17.86
CA ALA A 275 -19.39 5.73 18.85
C ALA A 275 -18.02 5.49 18.19
N GLY A 276 -17.96 4.54 17.25
CA GLY A 276 -16.77 4.27 16.44
C GLY A 276 -16.34 5.51 15.66
N SER A 277 -17.22 6.07 14.81
CA SER A 277 -16.92 7.25 14.00
C SER A 277 -16.51 8.47 14.81
N VAL A 278 -17.13 8.74 15.97
CA VAL A 278 -16.73 9.86 16.84
C VAL A 278 -15.33 9.65 17.40
N THR A 279 -15.00 8.43 17.82
CA THR A 279 -13.68 8.08 18.36
C THR A 279 -12.58 8.23 17.29
N GLU A 280 -12.86 7.76 16.07
CA GLU A 280 -11.98 7.94 14.91
C GLU A 280 -11.78 9.43 14.58
N ALA A 281 -12.87 10.21 14.54
CA ALA A 281 -12.81 11.64 14.22
C ALA A 281 -11.98 12.42 15.25
N ASP A 282 -12.16 12.15 16.54
CA ASP A 282 -11.37 12.78 17.59
C ASP A 282 -9.89 12.41 17.46
N THR A 283 -9.60 11.15 17.18
CA THR A 283 -8.23 10.67 17.01
C THR A 283 -7.54 11.32 15.80
N VAL A 284 -8.20 11.38 14.64
CA VAL A 284 -7.73 12.14 13.46
C VAL A 284 -7.46 13.59 13.84
N ARG A 285 -8.40 14.24 14.55
CA ARG A 285 -8.27 15.64 14.96
C ARG A 285 -7.05 15.85 15.88
N ARG A 286 -6.82 14.97 16.86
CA ARG A 286 -5.67 15.05 17.75
C ARG A 286 -4.35 14.96 16.97
N TYR A 287 -4.20 13.97 16.09
CA TYR A 287 -2.99 13.83 15.27
C TYR A 287 -2.79 14.99 14.29
N LEU A 288 -3.86 15.53 13.72
CA LEU A 288 -3.78 16.74 12.90
C LEU A 288 -3.23 17.93 13.71
N LEU A 289 -3.71 18.14 14.94
CA LEU A 289 -3.23 19.22 15.79
C LEU A 289 -1.76 19.02 16.20
N GLU A 290 -1.37 17.79 16.53
CA GLU A 290 0.03 17.43 16.83
C GLU A 290 0.96 17.68 15.64
N SER A 291 0.57 17.27 14.44
CA SER A 291 1.38 17.49 13.22
C SER A 291 1.53 18.99 12.90
N ILE A 292 0.47 19.80 13.07
CA ILE A 292 0.54 21.27 12.93
C ILE A 292 1.51 21.87 13.97
N ALA A 293 1.44 21.44 15.23
CA ALA A 293 2.32 21.94 16.29
C ALA A 293 3.80 21.60 16.03
N LEU A 294 4.10 20.38 15.57
CA LEU A 294 5.45 19.96 15.18
C LEU A 294 6.00 20.81 14.03
N GLN A 295 5.17 21.10 13.02
CA GLN A 295 5.56 21.94 11.90
C GLN A 295 5.83 23.39 12.32
N ALA A 296 5.06 23.93 13.27
CA ALA A 296 5.29 25.25 13.84
C ALA A 296 6.59 25.31 14.66
N GLY A 297 6.84 24.33 15.53
CA GLY A 297 8.06 24.25 16.33
C GLY A 297 9.33 24.06 15.50
N ASN A 298 9.28 23.28 14.41
CA ASN A 298 10.40 23.14 13.47
C ASN A 298 10.68 24.45 12.69
N ARG A 299 9.65 25.28 12.44
CA ARG A 299 9.86 26.61 11.84
C ARG A 299 10.53 27.56 12.82
N GLU A 300 10.15 27.55 14.09
CA GLU A 300 10.81 28.34 15.14
C GLU A 300 12.26 27.89 15.39
N GLN A 301 12.54 26.58 15.42
CA GLN A 301 13.92 26.08 15.57
C GLN A 301 14.80 26.42 14.37
N ASN A 302 14.29 26.31 13.14
CA ASN A 302 15.04 26.74 11.94
C ASN A 302 15.24 28.27 11.91
N TRP A 303 14.31 29.05 12.45
CA TRP A 303 14.46 30.49 12.64
C TRP A 303 15.56 30.82 13.66
N VAL A 304 15.55 30.16 14.82
CA VAL A 304 16.55 30.35 15.89
C VAL A 304 17.95 29.89 15.47
N TYR A 305 18.07 28.86 14.62
CA TYR A 305 19.35 28.49 14.00
C TYR A 305 19.81 29.48 12.94
N SER A 306 18.90 30.13 12.20
CA SER A 306 19.25 31.16 11.22
C SER A 306 19.68 32.49 11.86
N GLU A 307 19.22 32.79 13.08
CA GLU A 307 19.63 33.98 13.85
C GLU A 307 20.88 33.76 14.71
N LYS A 308 21.36 32.51 14.84
CA LYS A 308 22.57 32.15 15.60
C LYS A 308 23.82 31.88 14.74
N SER A 309 23.92 32.53 13.58
CA SER A 309 25.22 32.79 12.96
C SER A 309 25.66 34.23 13.21
N PRO A 310 26.21 34.57 14.38
CA PRO A 310 27.17 35.65 14.50
C PRO A 310 28.54 35.13 14.05
N ASP A 311 29.26 35.96 13.28
CA ASP A 311 30.63 35.78 12.79
C ASP A 311 30.70 34.94 11.49
N GLY A 312 31.15 35.42 10.33
CA GLY A 312 31.93 36.58 9.96
C GLY A 312 32.80 36.17 8.75
N GLY A 313 32.95 37.04 7.76
CA GLY A 313 33.95 36.85 6.70
C GLY A 313 33.43 37.06 5.29
N LEU A 314 33.74 38.25 4.78
CA LEU A 314 33.94 38.68 3.40
C LEU A 314 34.08 37.56 2.35
#